data_AF-A0A4R9J8C3-F1
#
_entry.id   AF-A0A4R9J8C3-F1
#
_cell.length_a   1.000
_cell.length_b   1.000
_cell.length_c   1.000
_cell.angle_alpha   90.00
_cell.angle_beta   90.00
_cell.angle_gamma   90.00
#
_symmetry.space_group_name_H-M   'P 1'
#
loop_
_entity.id
_entity.type
_entity.pdbx_description
1 polymer ?
#
loop_
_entity_poly.entity_id
_entity_poly.type
_entity_poly.pdbx_seq_one_letter_code
_entity_poly.pdbx_strand_id
1 'polypeptide(L)'
;MRVRSIGPILILLSFFYCQKPPIPKLEESPPPLKIENGLVNVKDIDPSIEIDLRYSTSENFTGSVIYPFHTCLLRKETAEKLKAANSDFQTFGYRIKIWDGYRPPYAQKILWEKVPNPRYVGNPNTGGSVHNRGGAVDLTLIDSEGNELEMPSAYDEFTYKASPFRKDLTPTVSENLKILVGILTKHGFKQISSEWWHYNDGDAKVYPLIEVDPKLWEK
;
A
#
# COMPACT_ATOMS: atom_id res chain seq x y z
N MET A 1 74.24 -21.98 -63.57
CA MET A 1 74.11 -22.16 -62.10
C MET A 1 73.45 -20.91 -61.50
N ARG A 2 72.22 -21.02 -61.00
CA ARG A 2 71.55 -19.95 -60.23
C ARG A 2 70.92 -20.60 -59.00
N VAL A 3 71.49 -20.29 -57.83
CA VAL A 3 71.01 -20.73 -56.52
C VAL A 3 69.78 -19.90 -56.17
N ARG A 4 68.65 -20.53 -55.84
CA ARG A 4 67.45 -19.86 -55.31
C ARG A 4 67.58 -19.77 -53.79
N SER A 5 67.57 -18.56 -53.27
CA SER A 5 67.53 -18.27 -51.82
C SER A 5 66.11 -18.50 -51.29
N ILE A 6 65.99 -19.28 -50.22
CA ILE A 6 64.72 -19.56 -49.53
C ILE A 6 64.69 -18.65 -48.29
N GLY A 7 63.73 -17.71 -48.25
CA GLY A 7 63.50 -16.87 -47.07
C GLY A 7 62.77 -17.64 -45.95
N PRO A 8 62.91 -17.24 -44.68
CA PRO A 8 62.37 -17.99 -43.56
C PRO A 8 60.86 -17.80 -43.45
N ILE A 9 60.13 -18.89 -43.24
CA ILE A 9 58.70 -18.91 -42.95
C ILE A 9 58.52 -18.62 -41.46
N LEU A 10 57.87 -17.50 -41.13
CA LEU A 10 57.51 -17.12 -39.77
C LEU A 10 56.18 -17.80 -39.39
N ILE A 11 56.23 -18.78 -38.49
CA ILE A 11 55.03 -19.45 -37.96
C ILE A 11 54.48 -18.61 -36.80
N LEU A 12 53.36 -17.93 -37.03
CA LEU A 12 52.58 -17.24 -35.99
C LEU A 12 51.74 -18.27 -35.21
N LEU A 13 52.18 -18.62 -34.00
CA LEU A 13 51.41 -19.39 -33.02
C LEU A 13 50.31 -18.48 -32.44
N SER A 14 49.08 -18.65 -32.91
CA SER A 14 47.90 -18.02 -32.33
C SER A 14 47.53 -18.73 -31.02
N PHE A 15 47.86 -18.11 -29.88
CA PHE A 15 47.33 -18.51 -28.59
C PHE A 15 45.83 -18.17 -28.53
N PHE A 16 44.97 -19.16 -28.76
CA PHE A 16 43.56 -19.06 -28.41
C PHE A 16 43.44 -19.03 -26.87
N TYR A 17 43.37 -17.82 -26.32
CA TYR A 17 42.94 -17.63 -24.93
C TYR A 17 41.49 -18.09 -24.83
N CYS A 18 41.27 -19.26 -24.26
CA CYS A 18 39.95 -19.73 -23.88
C CYS A 18 39.44 -18.82 -22.74
N GLN A 19 38.72 -17.76 -23.07
CA GLN A 19 38.03 -16.95 -22.06
C GLN A 19 37.01 -17.87 -21.38
N LYS A 20 37.19 -18.10 -20.07
CA LYS A 20 36.16 -18.76 -19.28
C LYS A 20 34.87 -17.95 -19.42
N PRO A 21 33.72 -18.57 -19.72
CA PRO A 21 32.47 -17.85 -19.77
C PRO A 21 32.25 -17.14 -18.42
N PRO A 22 31.69 -15.92 -18.43
CA PRO A 22 31.37 -15.21 -17.19
C PRO A 22 30.46 -16.11 -16.35
N ILE A 23 30.87 -16.34 -15.10
CA ILE A 23 30.08 -17.09 -14.13
C ILE A 23 28.76 -16.33 -13.96
N PRO A 24 27.59 -16.94 -14.20
CA PRO A 24 26.32 -16.28 -13.99
C PRO A 24 26.26 -15.81 -12.54
N LYS A 25 26.00 -14.51 -12.34
CA LYS A 25 25.74 -13.95 -11.03
C LYS A 25 24.53 -14.69 -10.47
N LEU A 26 24.71 -15.47 -9.40
CA LEU A 26 23.60 -16.01 -8.63
C LEU A 26 22.78 -14.81 -8.18
N GLU A 27 21.57 -14.65 -8.73
CA GLU A 27 20.61 -13.68 -8.21
C GLU A 27 20.35 -14.05 -6.75
N GLU A 28 20.78 -13.18 -5.84
CA GLU A 28 20.48 -13.34 -4.42
C GLU A 28 18.96 -13.37 -4.27
N SER A 29 18.44 -14.43 -3.66
CA SER A 29 17.01 -14.52 -3.35
C SER A 29 16.60 -13.29 -2.54
N PRO A 30 15.46 -12.66 -2.84
CA PRO A 30 15.00 -11.50 -2.08
C PRO A 30 14.95 -11.84 -0.59
N PRO A 31 15.25 -10.86 0.29
CA PRO A 31 15.21 -11.08 1.73
C PRO A 31 13.83 -11.60 2.16
N PRO A 32 13.76 -12.44 3.20
CA PRO A 32 12.47 -12.93 3.69
C PRO A 32 11.58 -11.75 4.10
N LEU A 33 10.28 -11.86 3.80
CA LEU A 33 9.27 -10.88 4.18
C LEU A 33 9.28 -10.68 5.70
N LYS A 34 9.44 -9.43 6.15
CA LYS A 34 9.38 -9.07 7.56
C LYS A 34 7.93 -9.07 8.03
N ILE A 35 7.65 -9.77 9.14
CA ILE A 35 6.32 -9.89 9.76
C ILE A 35 6.48 -9.63 11.26
N GLU A 36 5.70 -8.70 11.82
CA GLU A 36 5.66 -8.43 13.27
C GLU A 36 4.22 -8.52 13.77
N ASN A 37 3.93 -9.43 14.71
CA ASN A 37 2.58 -9.70 15.20
C ASN A 37 1.53 -9.88 14.08
N GLY A 38 1.93 -10.44 12.94
CA GLY A 38 1.09 -10.64 11.75
C GLY A 38 0.90 -9.39 10.87
N LEU A 39 1.54 -8.27 11.21
CA LEU A 39 1.62 -7.09 10.34
C LEU A 39 2.80 -7.17 9.39
N VAL A 40 2.60 -6.60 8.20
CA VAL A 40 3.61 -6.43 7.15
C VAL A 40 3.55 -5.01 6.61
N ASN A 41 4.68 -4.52 6.11
CA ASN A 41 4.70 -3.30 5.30
C ASN A 41 4.01 -3.56 3.96
N VAL A 42 3.02 -2.74 3.62
CA VAL A 42 2.26 -2.87 2.36
C VAL A 42 3.18 -2.80 1.14
N LYS A 43 4.22 -1.95 1.17
CA LYS A 43 5.19 -1.82 0.07
C LYS A 43 6.04 -3.08 -0.15
N ASP A 44 6.20 -3.94 0.86
CA ASP A 44 6.90 -5.22 0.72
C ASP A 44 6.02 -6.27 0.00
N ILE A 45 4.69 -6.09 0.02
CA ILE A 45 3.71 -6.98 -0.63
C ILE A 45 3.39 -6.51 -2.05
N ASP A 46 3.15 -5.21 -2.21
CA ASP A 46 2.87 -4.54 -3.48
C ASP A 46 3.51 -3.14 -3.50
N PRO A 47 4.69 -2.98 -4.15
CA PRO A 47 5.38 -1.70 -4.20
C PRO A 47 4.65 -0.65 -5.07
N SER A 48 3.66 -1.06 -5.87
CA SER A 48 2.91 -0.17 -6.76
C SER A 48 1.78 0.60 -6.06
N ILE A 49 1.40 0.20 -4.84
CA ILE A 49 0.44 0.93 -4.01
C ILE A 49 1.09 2.21 -3.48
N GLU A 50 0.47 3.36 -3.69
CA GLU A 50 0.96 4.64 -3.18
C GLU A 50 0.63 4.81 -1.69
N ILE A 51 1.57 5.33 -0.91
CA ILE A 51 1.42 5.53 0.53
C ILE A 51 1.52 7.02 0.83
N ASP A 52 0.48 7.59 1.41
CA ASP A 52 0.35 9.00 1.80
C ASP A 52 -0.33 9.07 3.17
N LEU A 53 0.36 8.59 4.21
CA LEU A 53 -0.20 8.47 5.56
C LEU A 53 -0.54 9.85 6.14
N ARG A 54 -1.83 10.24 6.07
CA ARG A 54 -2.27 11.62 6.38
C ARG A 54 -2.01 12.00 7.84
N TYR A 55 -2.11 11.04 8.75
CA TYR A 55 -1.84 11.23 10.17
C TYR A 55 -0.34 11.29 10.53
N SER A 56 0.58 11.07 9.58
CA SER A 56 2.01 11.39 9.74
C SER A 56 2.37 12.83 9.39
N THR A 57 1.40 13.61 8.90
CA THR A 57 1.57 15.01 8.48
C THR A 57 0.56 15.89 9.20
N SER A 58 0.57 17.20 8.95
CA SER A 58 -0.50 18.12 9.37
C SER A 58 -1.72 18.10 8.43
N GLU A 59 -1.66 17.41 7.29
CA GLU A 59 -2.72 17.34 6.28
C GLU A 59 -3.79 16.32 6.67
N ASN A 60 -4.42 16.56 7.83
CA ASN A 60 -5.54 15.79 8.36
C ASN A 60 -6.44 16.71 9.20
N PHE A 61 -7.61 16.23 9.61
CA PHE A 61 -8.59 17.08 10.31
C PHE A 61 -8.10 17.72 11.62
N THR A 62 -7.05 17.19 12.24
CA THR A 62 -6.50 17.74 13.48
C THR A 62 -5.53 18.90 13.26
N GLY A 63 -5.02 19.07 12.03
CA GLY A 63 -3.96 20.04 11.70
C GLY A 63 -2.63 19.75 12.37
N SER A 64 -2.42 18.55 12.92
CA SER A 64 -1.23 18.15 13.67
C SER A 64 -0.76 16.75 13.27
N VAL A 65 0.53 16.49 13.43
CA VAL A 65 1.11 15.15 13.28
C VAL A 65 0.64 14.28 14.45
N ILE A 66 -0.03 13.17 14.15
CA ILE A 66 -0.58 12.25 15.16
C ILE A 66 0.38 11.11 15.45
N TYR A 67 1.04 10.58 14.42
CA TYR A 67 2.10 9.60 14.57
C TYR A 67 3.35 9.97 13.74
N PRO A 68 4.58 9.71 14.22
CA PRO A 68 5.80 10.14 13.53
C PRO A 68 6.44 8.98 12.73
N PHE A 69 5.66 8.24 11.94
CA PHE A 69 6.13 7.17 11.06
C PHE A 69 5.46 7.25 9.68
N HIS A 70 6.12 6.70 8.66
CA HIS A 70 5.67 6.75 7.26
C HIS A 70 5.44 5.36 6.66
N THR A 71 5.68 4.30 7.43
CA THR A 71 5.44 2.92 6.99
C THR A 71 3.98 2.54 7.19
N CYS A 72 3.29 2.20 6.10
CA CYS A 72 1.94 1.65 6.16
C CYS A 72 1.99 0.15 6.46
N LEU A 73 1.50 -0.24 7.63
CA LEU A 73 1.34 -1.64 7.99
C LEU A 73 -0.11 -2.11 7.86
N LEU A 74 -0.30 -3.35 7.42
CA LEU A 74 -1.59 -4.07 7.46
C LEU A 74 -1.34 -5.51 7.89
N ARG A 75 -2.39 -6.23 8.29
CA ARG A 75 -2.33 -7.69 8.40
C ARG A 75 -1.87 -8.27 7.07
N LYS A 76 -1.03 -9.31 7.10
CA LYS A 76 -0.51 -9.94 5.88
C LYS A 76 -1.64 -10.31 4.91
N GLU A 77 -2.68 -10.94 5.43
CA GLU A 77 -3.85 -11.38 4.65
C GLU A 77 -4.62 -10.19 4.08
N THR A 78 -4.76 -9.10 4.84
CA THR A 78 -5.39 -7.85 4.37
C THR A 78 -4.56 -7.19 3.27
N ALA A 79 -3.22 -7.16 3.42
CA ALA A 79 -2.33 -6.62 2.39
C ALA A 79 -2.34 -7.46 1.10
N GLU A 80 -2.45 -8.79 1.20
CA GLU A 80 -2.59 -9.70 0.06
C GLU A 80 -3.91 -9.48 -0.68
N LYS A 81 -5.03 -9.30 0.03
CA LYS A 81 -6.32 -8.92 -0.56
C LYS A 81 -6.20 -7.56 -1.27
N LEU A 82 -5.51 -6.60 -0.66
CA LEU A 82 -5.32 -5.28 -1.22
C LEU A 82 -4.48 -5.29 -2.49
N LYS A 83 -3.43 -6.13 -2.54
CA LYS A 83 -2.64 -6.38 -3.77
C LYS A 83 -3.50 -6.94 -4.90
N ALA A 84 -4.38 -7.90 -4.60
CA ALA A 84 -5.29 -8.46 -5.59
C ALA A 84 -6.30 -7.42 -6.11
N ALA A 85 -6.84 -6.59 -5.22
CA ALA A 85 -7.68 -5.45 -5.60
C ALA A 85 -6.93 -4.41 -6.44
N ASN A 86 -5.69 -4.06 -6.07
CA ASN A 86 -4.84 -3.14 -6.82
C ASN A 86 -4.55 -3.67 -8.24
N SER A 87 -4.34 -4.98 -8.39
CA SER A 87 -4.18 -5.61 -9.71
C SER A 87 -5.43 -5.47 -10.58
N ASP A 88 -6.63 -5.59 -10.00
CA ASP A 88 -7.88 -5.34 -10.73
C ASP A 88 -8.03 -3.85 -11.09
N PHE A 89 -7.72 -2.93 -10.18
CA PHE A 89 -7.76 -1.48 -10.46
C PHE A 89 -6.81 -1.07 -11.59
N GLN A 90 -5.66 -1.74 -11.70
CA GLN A 90 -4.70 -1.50 -12.80
C GLN A 90 -5.28 -1.83 -14.17
N THR A 91 -6.26 -2.73 -14.27
CA THR A 91 -6.96 -3.00 -15.55
C THR A 91 -7.83 -1.84 -16.00
N PHE A 92 -8.18 -0.92 -15.09
CA PHE A 92 -8.88 0.33 -15.36
C PHE A 92 -7.92 1.53 -15.48
N GLY A 93 -6.60 1.30 -15.42
CA GLY A 93 -5.60 2.37 -15.43
C GLY A 93 -5.42 3.08 -14.09
N TYR A 94 -5.92 2.49 -13.00
CA TYR A 94 -5.84 3.08 -11.65
C TYR A 94 -4.90 2.31 -10.73
N ARG A 95 -4.43 2.97 -9.67
CA ARG A 95 -3.73 2.33 -8.54
C ARG A 95 -4.31 2.82 -7.21
N ILE A 96 -4.09 2.06 -6.16
CA ILE A 96 -4.48 2.44 -4.80
C ILE A 96 -3.51 3.47 -4.25
N LYS A 97 -4.04 4.50 -3.56
CA LYS A 97 -3.32 5.35 -2.61
C LYS A 97 -3.91 5.17 -1.21
N ILE A 98 -3.08 4.85 -0.23
CA ILE A 98 -3.48 4.66 1.17
C ILE A 98 -3.22 5.91 1.98
N TRP A 99 -4.23 6.35 2.74
CA TRP A 99 -4.17 7.47 3.68
C TRP A 99 -4.03 7.04 5.14
N ASP A 100 -4.54 5.86 5.50
CA ASP A 100 -4.28 5.26 6.82
C ASP A 100 -4.38 3.73 6.78
N GLY A 101 -3.56 3.08 7.60
CA GLY A 101 -3.49 1.62 7.73
C GLY A 101 -3.56 1.21 9.19
N TYR A 102 -2.60 0.40 9.66
CA TYR A 102 -2.47 0.14 11.09
C TYR A 102 -2.27 1.44 11.87
N ARG A 103 -3.14 1.65 12.84
CA ARG A 103 -3.12 2.82 13.74
C ARG A 103 -2.80 2.34 15.15
N PRO A 104 -1.70 2.78 15.78
CA PRO A 104 -1.43 2.42 17.17
C PRO A 104 -2.54 2.89 18.14
N PRO A 105 -2.75 2.20 19.28
CA PRO A 105 -3.78 2.58 20.25
C PRO A 105 -3.68 4.03 20.76
N TYR A 106 -2.47 4.58 20.92
CA TYR A 106 -2.29 5.97 21.36
C TYR A 106 -2.83 6.97 20.31
N ALA A 107 -2.59 6.72 19.01
CA ALA A 107 -3.09 7.57 17.93
C ALA A 107 -4.62 7.56 17.91
N GLN A 108 -5.25 6.39 18.11
CA GLN A 108 -6.71 6.29 18.23
C GLN A 108 -7.28 7.14 19.36
N LYS A 109 -6.59 7.21 20.51
CA LYS A 109 -7.01 8.06 21.64
C LYS A 109 -6.94 9.54 21.27
N ILE A 110 -5.86 9.99 20.63
CA ILE A 110 -5.70 11.38 20.20
C ILE A 110 -6.80 11.77 19.20
N LEU A 111 -7.09 10.93 18.20
CA LEU A 111 -8.16 11.21 17.23
C LEU A 111 -9.53 11.28 17.93
N TRP A 112 -9.80 10.37 18.87
CA TRP A 112 -11.06 10.36 19.63
C TRP A 112 -11.23 11.61 20.50
N GLU A 113 -10.16 12.14 21.10
CA GLU A 113 -10.22 13.38 21.87
C GLU A 113 -10.62 14.58 21.00
N LYS A 114 -10.27 14.57 19.71
CA LYS A 114 -10.63 15.62 18.76
C LYS A 114 -12.06 15.47 18.23
N VAL A 115 -12.48 14.25 17.91
CA VAL A 115 -13.83 13.94 17.44
C VAL A 115 -14.37 12.72 18.20
N PRO A 116 -14.99 12.91 19.38
CA PRO A 116 -15.54 11.83 20.21
C PRO A 116 -16.89 11.36 19.67
N ASN A 117 -16.95 11.00 18.39
CA ASN A 117 -18.14 10.55 17.70
C ASN A 117 -17.91 9.15 17.11
N PRO A 118 -18.55 8.09 17.67
CA PRO A 118 -18.34 6.71 17.26
C PRO A 118 -18.85 6.39 15.85
N ARG A 119 -19.53 7.33 15.19
CA ARG A 119 -19.90 7.23 13.78
C ARG A 119 -18.69 7.33 12.84
N TYR A 120 -17.66 8.05 13.25
CA TYR A 120 -16.48 8.36 12.42
C TYR A 120 -15.18 7.88 13.07
N VAL A 121 -15.04 8.06 14.39
CA VAL A 121 -13.82 7.69 15.10
C VAL A 121 -14.14 6.55 16.08
N GLY A 122 -13.47 5.41 15.94
CA GLY A 122 -13.67 4.28 16.86
C GLY A 122 -13.40 4.65 18.32
N ASN A 123 -14.30 4.27 19.23
CA ASN A 123 -14.14 4.59 20.65
C ASN A 123 -13.04 3.70 21.28
N PRO A 124 -11.93 4.29 21.78
CA PRO A 124 -10.83 3.52 22.36
C PRO A 124 -11.22 2.73 23.61
N ASN A 125 -12.29 3.12 24.31
CA ASN A 125 -12.74 2.49 25.55
C ASN A 125 -13.73 1.33 25.35
N THR A 126 -14.22 1.10 24.13
CA THR A 126 -15.23 0.07 23.84
C THR A 126 -14.79 -0.89 22.73
N GLY A 127 -13.51 -1.26 22.71
CA GLY A 127 -12.95 -2.24 21.77
C GLY A 127 -12.05 -1.68 20.66
N GLY A 128 -11.85 -0.36 20.64
CA GLY A 128 -10.93 0.33 19.74
C GLY A 128 -11.46 0.45 18.29
N SER A 129 -10.52 0.65 17.37
CA SER A 129 -10.75 0.69 15.93
C SER A 129 -10.25 -0.59 15.27
N VAL A 130 -10.84 -0.95 14.12
CA VAL A 130 -10.33 -2.03 13.28
C VAL A 130 -8.92 -1.71 12.75
N HIS A 131 -8.59 -0.42 12.60
CA HIS A 131 -7.21 0.02 12.31
C HIS A 131 -6.21 -0.43 13.38
N ASN A 132 -6.61 -0.52 14.66
CA ASN A 132 -5.71 -1.01 15.73
C ASN A 132 -5.40 -2.51 15.63
N ARG A 133 -6.07 -3.21 14.70
CA ARG A 133 -5.89 -4.64 14.43
C ARG A 133 -5.14 -4.88 13.11
N GLY A 134 -4.84 -3.81 12.36
CA GLY A 134 -4.29 -3.87 10.99
C GLY A 134 -5.26 -4.43 9.95
N GLY A 135 -6.56 -4.48 10.27
CA GLY A 135 -7.60 -5.07 9.42
C GLY A 135 -8.52 -4.04 8.78
N ALA A 136 -8.10 -2.78 8.71
CA ALA A 136 -8.82 -1.71 8.03
C ALA A 136 -7.83 -0.82 7.27
N VAL A 137 -8.33 -0.18 6.22
CA VAL A 137 -7.56 0.71 5.37
C VAL A 137 -8.44 1.88 4.94
N ASP A 138 -7.87 3.08 5.00
CA ASP A 138 -8.43 4.29 4.40
C ASP A 138 -7.69 4.56 3.10
N LEU A 139 -8.41 4.65 1.99
CA LEU A 139 -7.78 4.75 0.67
C LEU A 139 -8.61 5.51 -0.36
N THR A 140 -7.94 5.85 -1.46
CA THR A 140 -8.55 6.32 -2.71
C THR A 140 -7.86 5.64 -3.90
N LEU A 141 -8.30 6.00 -5.10
CA LEU A 141 -7.66 5.63 -6.35
C LEU A 141 -6.90 6.82 -6.94
N ILE A 142 -5.79 6.53 -7.60
CA ILE A 142 -5.05 7.47 -8.43
C ILE A 142 -4.97 6.97 -9.88
N ASP A 143 -4.92 7.90 -10.83
CA ASP A 143 -4.67 7.60 -12.25
C ASP A 143 -3.18 7.33 -12.54
N SER A 144 -2.85 7.15 -13.82
CA SER A 144 -1.47 6.92 -14.28
C SER A 144 -0.53 8.10 -14.05
N GLU A 145 -1.05 9.31 -13.90
CA GLU A 145 -0.31 10.54 -13.60
C GLU A 145 -0.15 10.77 -12.10
N GLY A 146 -0.86 10.00 -11.27
CA GLY A 146 -0.86 10.11 -9.81
C GLY A 146 -1.94 11.04 -9.26
N ASN A 147 -2.85 11.53 -10.10
CA ASN A 147 -3.97 12.36 -9.66
C ASN A 147 -5.02 11.51 -8.96
N GLU A 148 -5.53 11.98 -7.83
CA GLU A 148 -6.63 11.32 -7.13
C GLU A 148 -7.94 11.43 -7.91
N LEU A 149 -8.69 10.34 -7.97
CA LEU A 149 -10.00 10.32 -8.61
C LEU A 149 -11.01 11.17 -7.80
N GLU A 150 -11.97 11.78 -8.50
CA GLU A 150 -13.07 12.51 -7.85
C GLU A 150 -13.95 11.54 -7.06
N MET A 151 -14.12 11.83 -5.76
CA MET A 151 -14.85 10.99 -4.79
C MET A 151 -15.86 11.84 -4.00
N PRO A 152 -16.80 11.24 -3.24
CA PRO A 152 -17.95 11.95 -2.64
C PRO A 152 -17.61 13.17 -1.75
N SER A 153 -16.43 13.18 -1.14
CA SER A 153 -15.91 14.27 -0.31
C SER A 153 -14.40 14.15 -0.16
N ALA A 154 -13.77 15.15 0.47
CA ALA A 154 -12.42 15.01 1.00
C ALA A 154 -12.34 13.92 2.09
N TYR A 155 -11.12 13.45 2.37
CA TYR A 155 -10.78 12.61 3.52
C TYR A 155 -11.10 13.32 4.84
N ASP A 156 -11.45 12.56 5.89
CA ASP A 156 -11.88 13.07 7.20
C ASP A 156 -13.09 14.04 7.17
N GLU A 157 -13.94 13.95 6.16
CA GLU A 157 -15.23 14.67 6.14
C GLU A 157 -16.23 14.00 7.11
N PHE A 158 -16.54 14.66 8.23
CA PHE A 158 -17.42 14.12 9.28
C PHE A 158 -18.90 14.52 9.13
N THR A 159 -19.37 14.66 7.90
CA THR A 159 -20.78 14.92 7.58
C THR A 159 -21.35 13.85 6.66
N TYR A 160 -22.66 13.94 6.36
CA TYR A 160 -23.31 13.06 5.39
C TYR A 160 -22.65 13.05 4.01
N LYS A 161 -21.84 14.09 3.69
CA LYS A 161 -21.11 14.16 2.43
C LYS A 161 -20.15 12.99 2.22
N ALA A 162 -19.60 12.43 3.29
CA ALA A 162 -18.70 11.28 3.24
C ALA A 162 -19.42 9.94 3.01
N SER A 163 -20.75 9.90 3.09
CA SER A 163 -21.48 8.65 2.93
C SER A 163 -21.37 8.14 1.49
N PRO A 164 -20.97 6.86 1.27
CA PRO A 164 -20.98 6.27 -0.06
C PRO A 164 -22.40 6.02 -0.61
N PHE A 165 -23.44 6.23 0.22
CA PHE A 165 -24.84 5.94 -0.14
C PHE A 165 -25.66 7.20 -0.41
N ARG A 166 -25.02 8.36 -0.51
CA ARG A 166 -25.73 9.60 -0.85
C ARG A 166 -26.17 9.61 -2.31
N LYS A 167 -27.30 10.27 -2.58
CA LYS A 167 -27.99 10.21 -3.88
C LYS A 167 -27.63 11.36 -4.82
N ASP A 168 -27.00 12.39 -4.29
CA ASP A 168 -26.64 13.63 -4.97
C ASP A 168 -25.18 13.63 -5.43
N LEU A 169 -24.75 12.52 -6.05
CA LEU A 169 -23.42 12.37 -6.64
C LEU A 169 -23.44 12.76 -8.12
N THR A 170 -22.34 13.36 -8.59
CA THR A 170 -22.12 13.55 -10.03
C THR A 170 -21.96 12.17 -10.70
N PRO A 171 -22.22 12.05 -12.03
CA PRO A 171 -22.00 10.80 -12.74
C PRO A 171 -20.57 10.26 -12.59
N THR A 172 -19.57 11.14 -12.62
CA THR A 172 -18.15 10.80 -12.44
C THR A 172 -17.89 10.18 -11.06
N VAL A 173 -18.32 10.86 -9.99
CA VAL A 173 -18.14 10.36 -8.62
C VAL A 173 -18.88 9.05 -8.39
N SER A 174 -20.08 8.91 -8.95
CA SER A 174 -20.88 7.69 -8.86
C SER A 174 -20.18 6.49 -9.51
N GLU A 175 -19.58 6.67 -10.70
CA GLU A 175 -18.85 5.60 -11.38
C GLU A 175 -17.53 5.26 -10.67
N ASN A 176 -16.76 6.27 -10.24
CA ASN A 176 -15.53 6.07 -9.47
C ASN A 176 -15.81 5.28 -8.18
N LEU A 177 -16.85 5.67 -7.44
CA LEU A 177 -17.24 5.01 -6.20
C LEU A 177 -17.72 3.57 -6.46
N LYS A 178 -18.46 3.33 -7.55
CA LYS A 178 -18.90 1.99 -7.93
C LYS A 178 -17.73 1.07 -8.26
N ILE A 179 -16.72 1.56 -8.98
CA ILE A 179 -15.48 0.83 -9.28
C ILE A 179 -14.75 0.50 -7.97
N LEU A 180 -14.53 1.51 -7.13
CA LEU A 180 -13.85 1.37 -5.83
C LEU A 180 -14.53 0.32 -4.94
N VAL A 181 -15.82 0.52 -4.65
CA VAL A 181 -16.60 -0.36 -3.76
C VAL A 181 -16.71 -1.76 -4.37
N GLY A 182 -16.98 -1.86 -5.67
CA GLY A 182 -17.18 -3.12 -6.37
C GLY A 182 -15.94 -4.02 -6.31
N ILE A 183 -14.77 -3.47 -6.63
CA ILE A 183 -13.51 -4.22 -6.63
C ILE A 183 -13.09 -4.58 -5.20
N LEU A 184 -13.14 -3.64 -4.25
CA LEU A 184 -12.77 -3.96 -2.87
C LEU A 184 -13.71 -5.00 -2.25
N THR A 185 -15.02 -4.91 -2.51
CA THR A 185 -15.99 -5.92 -2.05
C THR A 185 -15.71 -7.29 -2.67
N LYS A 186 -15.37 -7.35 -3.96
CA LYS A 186 -14.97 -8.59 -4.65
C LYS A 186 -13.77 -9.26 -3.96
N HIS A 187 -12.83 -8.49 -3.43
CA HIS A 187 -11.64 -8.98 -2.72
C HIS A 187 -11.84 -9.11 -1.20
N GLY A 188 -13.08 -9.11 -0.73
CA GLY A 188 -13.43 -9.45 0.65
C GLY A 188 -13.41 -8.28 1.63
N PHE A 189 -13.32 -7.04 1.15
CA PHE A 189 -13.49 -5.86 2.01
C PHE A 189 -14.96 -5.52 2.23
N LYS A 190 -15.24 -4.80 3.32
CA LYS A 190 -16.56 -4.33 3.72
C LYS A 190 -16.56 -2.83 3.88
N GLN A 191 -17.37 -2.16 3.06
CA GLN A 191 -17.64 -0.74 3.12
C GLN A 191 -18.54 -0.40 4.33
N ILE A 192 -18.31 0.74 4.98
CA ILE A 192 -19.19 1.29 6.01
C ILE A 192 -20.06 2.43 5.46
N SER A 193 -21.14 2.77 6.16
CA SER A 193 -22.11 3.77 5.66
C SER A 193 -21.75 5.23 5.91
N SER A 194 -20.78 5.48 6.80
CA SER A 194 -20.34 6.81 7.19
C SER A 194 -19.26 7.40 6.28
N GLU A 195 -18.36 6.57 5.72
CA GLU A 195 -17.08 7.02 5.16
C GLU A 195 -16.73 6.25 3.88
N TRP A 196 -16.78 6.88 2.72
CA TRP A 196 -16.57 6.23 1.41
C TRP A 196 -15.15 5.65 1.21
N TRP A 197 -14.16 6.18 1.94
CA TRP A 197 -12.74 5.77 1.86
C TRP A 197 -12.39 4.60 2.79
N HIS A 198 -13.23 4.29 3.79
CA HIS A 198 -12.94 3.32 4.85
C HIS A 198 -13.40 1.92 4.46
N TYR A 199 -12.47 0.97 4.46
CA TYR A 199 -12.73 -0.43 4.18
C TYR A 199 -12.20 -1.33 5.30
N ASN A 200 -13.08 -2.13 5.89
CA ASN A 200 -12.67 -3.20 6.79
C ASN A 200 -12.37 -4.46 6.00
N ASP A 201 -11.32 -5.19 6.37
CA ASP A 201 -11.19 -6.59 5.98
C ASP A 201 -12.43 -7.36 6.48
N GLY A 202 -13.04 -8.15 5.60
CA GLY A 202 -14.18 -8.99 5.93
C GLY A 202 -13.96 -9.93 7.11
N ASP A 203 -12.69 -10.32 7.34
CA ASP A 203 -12.24 -11.22 8.41
C ASP A 203 -11.72 -10.48 9.65
N ALA A 204 -11.76 -9.14 9.67
CA ALA A 204 -11.09 -8.34 10.70
C ALA A 204 -11.51 -8.65 12.15
N LYS A 205 -12.68 -9.27 12.35
CA LYS A 205 -13.18 -9.69 13.66
C LYS A 205 -12.29 -10.73 14.36
N VAL A 206 -11.55 -11.54 13.61
CA VAL A 206 -10.66 -12.56 14.20
C VAL A 206 -9.30 -12.00 14.62
N TYR A 207 -8.95 -10.80 14.16
CA TYR A 207 -7.65 -10.21 14.45
C TYR A 207 -7.63 -9.58 15.86
N PRO A 208 -6.64 -9.87 16.70
CA PRO A 208 -6.51 -9.21 18.00
C PRO A 208 -6.09 -7.74 17.84
N LEU A 209 -6.35 -6.95 18.88
CA LEU A 209 -5.67 -5.66 19.05
C LEU A 209 -4.18 -5.93 19.21
N ILE A 210 -3.36 -5.08 18.59
CA ILE A 210 -1.91 -5.24 18.61
C ILE A 210 -1.24 -3.88 18.79
N GLU A 211 -0.05 -3.93 19.37
CA GLU A 211 0.85 -2.79 19.51
C GLU A 211 2.16 -3.16 18.83
N VAL A 212 2.45 -2.49 17.72
CA VAL A 212 3.67 -2.67 16.91
C VAL A 212 4.22 -1.29 16.63
N ASP A 213 5.53 -1.11 16.74
CA ASP A 213 6.19 0.11 16.30
C ASP A 213 6.45 0.05 14.79
N PRO A 214 5.78 0.87 13.95
CA PRO A 214 6.00 0.84 12.51
C PRO A 214 7.41 1.27 12.10
N LYS A 215 8.14 1.98 12.98
CA LYS A 215 9.53 2.36 12.75
C LYS A 215 10.49 1.18 12.65
N LEU A 216 10.04 -0.01 13.02
CA LEU A 216 10.80 -1.24 12.78
C LEU A 216 11.11 -1.46 11.29
N TRP A 217 10.34 -0.88 10.36
CA TRP A 217 10.59 -0.96 8.92
C TRP A 217 11.31 0.27 8.33
N GLU A 218 11.48 1.32 9.13
CA GLU A 218 12.22 2.52 8.71
C GLU A 218 13.72 2.24 8.82
N LYS A 219 14.48 2.66 7.81
CA LYS A 219 15.94 2.51 7.76
C LYS A 219 16.65 3.73 8.33
#